data_AF-A0A5J5FUC8-F1
#
_entry.id   AF-A0A5J5FUC8-F1
#
_cell.length_a   1.000
_cell.length_b   1.000
_cell.length_c   1.000
_cell.angle_alpha   90.00
_cell.angle_beta   90.00
_cell.angle_gamma   90.00
#
_symmetry.space_group_name_H-M   'P 1'
#
loop_
_entity.id
_entity.type
_entity.pdbx_description
1 polymer ?
#
loop_
_entity_poly.entity_id
_entity_poly.type
_entity_poly.pdbx_seq_one_letter_code
_entity_poly.pdbx_strand_id
1 'polypeptide(L)'
;MQKKDYDLLIEEKRREVTEIKMAMEQSRLKFKKALSDFTEQWYRSYARKLIVNNPDTAGQLTDSELQELKNEVEKLAGSACEFVDLHFDKDNLWWHIKENTYGYSEYQDKRIPHILSEEATYLFGRLGLLFKNHNIIKIGVESGYRDESYKFDFVIDQSGKKNEIKLRHIGDFPVHLTGIIKEYGNLHEKAKSSGFQIERLLEEKRRNSIGDLWDSL
;
A
#
# COMPACT_ATOMS: atom_id res chain seq x y z
N MET A 1 9.56 23.62 44.70
CA MET A 1 9.46 22.69 43.56
C MET A 1 8.32 23.17 42.67
N GLN A 2 8.57 23.48 41.40
CA GLN A 2 7.50 23.85 40.46
C GLN A 2 6.64 22.60 40.22
N LYS A 3 5.33 22.69 40.47
CA LYS A 3 4.40 21.59 40.20
C LYS A 3 4.35 21.40 38.69
N LYS A 4 4.73 20.22 38.21
CA LYS A 4 4.68 19.87 36.79
C LYS A 4 3.24 19.98 36.31
N ASP A 5 2.98 20.84 35.33
CA ASP A 5 1.67 20.96 34.70
C ASP A 5 1.48 19.83 33.70
N TYR A 6 1.00 18.69 34.21
CA TYR A 6 0.75 17.50 33.40
C TYR A 6 -0.28 17.74 32.31
N ASP A 7 -1.27 18.59 32.55
CA ASP A 7 -2.34 18.85 31.59
C ASP A 7 -1.81 19.60 30.38
N LEU A 8 -1.00 20.64 30.61
CA LEU A 8 -0.34 21.36 29.53
C LEU A 8 0.54 20.42 28.67
N LEU A 9 1.38 19.60 29.30
CA LEU A 9 2.29 18.68 28.59
C LEU A 9 1.56 17.60 27.80
N ILE A 10 0.45 17.06 28.34
CA ILE A 10 -0.38 16.07 27.65
C ILE A 10 -1.05 16.72 26.44
N GLU A 11 -1.59 17.92 26.59
CA GLU A 11 -2.24 18.64 25.48
C GLU A 11 -1.25 19.03 24.36
N GLU A 12 -0.04 19.47 24.72
CA GLU A 12 1.03 19.70 23.74
C GLU A 12 1.34 18.43 22.93
N LYS A 13 1.48 17.28 23.60
CA LYS A 13 1.76 16.01 22.94
C LYS A 13 0.60 15.51 22.07
N ARG A 14 -0.65 15.72 22.50
CA ARG A 14 -1.84 15.40 21.69
C ARG A 14 -1.91 16.23 20.41
N ARG A 15 -1.55 17.51 20.50
CA ARG A 15 -1.43 18.39 19.32
C ARG A 15 -0.35 17.88 18.38
N GLU A 16 0.82 17.53 18.90
CA GLU A 16 1.91 16.95 18.11
C GLU A 16 1.47 15.68 17.37
N VAL A 17 0.78 14.74 18.05
CA VAL A 17 0.25 13.53 17.41
C VAL A 17 -0.74 13.88 16.29
N THR A 18 -1.60 14.88 16.51
CA THR A 18 -2.56 15.33 15.49
C THR A 18 -1.85 15.87 14.24
N GLU A 19 -0.85 16.72 14.43
CA GLU A 19 -0.03 17.26 13.34
C GLU A 19 0.72 16.16 12.58
N ILE A 20 1.27 15.17 13.29
CA ILE A 20 1.92 14.01 12.67
C ILE A 20 0.91 13.21 11.84
N LYS A 21 -0.30 12.94 12.35
CA LYS A 21 -1.34 12.21 11.61
C LYS A 21 -1.76 12.98 10.34
N MET A 22 -1.85 14.30 10.40
CA MET A 22 -2.09 15.12 9.20
C MET A 22 -0.96 15.00 8.17
N ALA A 23 0.31 15.00 8.62
CA ALA A 23 1.45 14.79 7.74
C ALA A 23 1.43 13.37 7.10
N MET A 24 1.01 12.36 7.86
CA MET A 24 0.85 10.99 7.34
C MET A 24 -0.22 10.91 6.25
N GLU A 25 -1.33 11.65 6.39
CA GLU A 25 -2.34 11.76 5.34
C GLU A 25 -1.78 12.42 4.07
N GLN A 26 -0.97 13.47 4.21
CA GLN A 26 -0.29 14.08 3.06
C GLN A 26 0.67 13.10 2.37
N SER A 27 1.41 12.29 3.12
CA SER A 27 2.26 11.23 2.55
C SER A 27 1.42 10.15 1.85
N ARG A 28 0.26 9.78 2.38
CA ARG A 28 -0.69 8.85 1.73
C ARG A 28 -1.14 9.38 0.37
N LEU A 29 -1.58 10.64 0.32
CA LEU A 29 -2.03 11.28 -0.93
C LEU A 29 -0.91 11.37 -1.97
N LYS A 30 0.31 11.74 -1.55
CA LYS A 30 1.48 11.75 -2.43
C LYS A 30 1.80 10.37 -2.98
N PHE A 31 1.75 9.34 -2.13
CA PHE A 31 2.01 7.96 -2.52
C PHE A 31 0.99 7.50 -3.56
N LYS A 32 -0.32 7.71 -3.31
CA LYS A 32 -1.39 7.34 -4.24
C LYS A 32 -1.16 7.99 -5.60
N LYS A 33 -0.90 9.31 -5.64
CA LYS A 33 -0.63 10.01 -6.90
C LYS A 33 0.57 9.41 -7.65
N ALA A 34 1.70 9.24 -6.97
CA ALA A 34 2.89 8.66 -7.59
C ALA A 34 2.66 7.22 -8.07
N LEU A 35 1.81 6.45 -7.37
CA LEU A 35 1.46 5.09 -7.74
C LEU A 35 0.55 5.06 -8.96
N SER A 36 -0.38 6.00 -9.08
CA SER A 36 -1.22 6.16 -10.27
C SER A 36 -0.38 6.43 -11.51
N ASP A 37 0.53 7.40 -11.43
CA ASP A 37 1.44 7.76 -12.53
C ASP A 37 2.33 6.56 -12.93
N PHE A 38 2.86 5.84 -11.92
CA PHE A 38 3.64 4.63 -12.16
C PHE A 38 2.81 3.52 -12.79
N THR A 39 1.59 3.30 -12.31
CA THR A 39 0.69 2.23 -12.78
C THR A 39 0.28 2.44 -14.22
N GLU A 40 -0.03 3.69 -14.58
CA GLU A 40 -0.34 4.07 -15.95
C GLU A 40 0.79 3.69 -16.92
N GLN A 41 2.04 4.06 -16.59
CA GLN A 41 3.22 3.73 -17.38
C GLN A 41 3.52 2.23 -17.38
N TRP A 42 3.34 1.59 -16.23
CA TRP A 42 3.56 0.16 -16.06
C TRP A 42 2.62 -0.64 -16.96
N TYR A 43 1.31 -0.31 -17.01
CA TYR A 43 0.36 -1.01 -17.86
C TYR A 43 0.76 -0.97 -19.34
N ARG A 44 1.13 0.20 -19.87
CA ARG A 44 1.54 0.34 -21.28
C ARG A 44 2.79 -0.47 -21.59
N SER A 45 3.81 -0.35 -20.73
CA SER A 45 5.10 -0.98 -20.92
C SER A 45 5.02 -2.50 -20.78
N TYR A 46 4.26 -2.96 -19.78
CA TYR A 46 4.08 -4.38 -19.52
C TYR A 46 3.14 -5.04 -20.54
N ALA A 47 2.11 -4.35 -21.03
CA ALA A 47 1.27 -4.82 -22.13
C ALA A 47 2.10 -5.11 -23.39
N ARG A 48 3.01 -4.20 -23.77
CA ARG A 48 3.94 -4.43 -24.88
C ARG A 48 4.80 -5.67 -24.63
N LYS A 49 5.34 -5.81 -23.41
CA LYS A 49 6.13 -6.99 -23.02
C LYS A 49 5.31 -8.29 -23.17
N LEU A 50 4.05 -8.30 -22.77
CA LEU A 50 3.18 -9.47 -22.90
C LEU A 50 2.94 -9.86 -24.36
N ILE A 51 2.70 -8.89 -25.26
CA ILE A 51 2.57 -9.16 -26.71
C ILE A 51 3.87 -9.75 -27.27
N VAL A 52 5.01 -9.11 -27.00
CA VAL A 52 6.31 -9.54 -27.52
C VAL A 52 6.73 -10.91 -27.01
N ASN A 53 6.38 -11.22 -25.76
CA ASN A 53 6.71 -12.51 -25.13
C ASN A 53 5.75 -13.65 -25.53
N ASN A 54 4.62 -13.35 -26.18
CA ASN A 54 3.65 -14.36 -26.62
C ASN A 54 3.33 -14.16 -28.13
N PRO A 55 4.33 -14.27 -29.01
CA PRO A 55 4.17 -13.96 -30.44
C PRO A 55 3.20 -14.92 -31.15
N ASP A 56 3.15 -16.19 -30.74
CA ASP A 56 2.28 -17.19 -31.37
C ASP A 56 0.79 -16.87 -31.18
N THR A 57 0.39 -16.50 -29.96
CA THR A 57 -1.00 -16.11 -29.67
C THR A 57 -1.30 -14.70 -30.15
N ALA A 58 -0.34 -13.77 -30.06
CA ALA A 58 -0.52 -12.42 -30.58
C ALA A 58 -0.63 -12.39 -32.11
N GLY A 59 0.10 -13.27 -32.81
CA GLY A 59 0.04 -13.38 -34.27
C GLY A 59 -1.23 -14.05 -34.81
N GLN A 60 -2.04 -14.66 -33.93
CA GLN A 60 -3.37 -15.16 -34.28
C GLN A 60 -4.45 -14.06 -34.30
N LEU A 61 -4.18 -12.92 -33.66
CA LEU A 61 -5.07 -11.77 -33.68
C LEU A 61 -4.95 -11.01 -35.01
N THR A 62 -6.08 -10.56 -35.52
CA THR A 62 -6.16 -9.62 -36.64
C THR A 62 -5.70 -8.23 -36.22
N ASP A 63 -5.37 -7.38 -37.20
CA ASP A 63 -5.00 -5.98 -36.95
C ASP A 63 -6.09 -5.22 -36.17
N SER A 64 -7.37 -5.53 -36.43
CA SER A 64 -8.50 -4.94 -35.71
C SER A 64 -8.53 -5.35 -34.25
N GLU A 65 -8.30 -6.64 -33.94
CA GLU A 65 -8.26 -7.16 -32.57
C GLU A 65 -7.04 -6.61 -31.80
N LEU A 66 -5.89 -6.49 -32.46
CA LEU A 66 -4.70 -5.86 -31.86
C LEU A 66 -4.95 -4.37 -31.57
N GLN A 67 -5.64 -3.67 -32.45
CA GLN A 67 -5.99 -2.27 -32.24
C GLN A 67 -7.02 -2.11 -31.12
N GLU A 68 -7.99 -3.02 -31.01
CA GLU A 68 -8.95 -3.06 -29.91
C GLU A 68 -8.25 -3.31 -28.56
N LEU A 69 -7.43 -4.36 -28.47
CA LEU A 69 -6.65 -4.65 -27.26
C LEU A 69 -5.76 -3.47 -26.85
N LYS A 70 -5.10 -2.81 -27.81
CA LYS A 70 -4.32 -1.60 -27.54
C LYS A 70 -5.19 -0.48 -26.96
N ASN A 71 -6.38 -0.25 -27.52
CA ASN A 71 -7.32 0.75 -27.00
C ASN A 71 -7.82 0.40 -25.59
N GLU A 72 -8.05 -0.89 -25.30
CA GLU A 72 -8.42 -1.35 -23.96
C GLU A 72 -7.30 -1.17 -22.95
N VAL A 73 -6.04 -1.41 -23.34
CA VAL A 73 -4.85 -1.10 -22.52
C VAL A 73 -4.77 0.40 -22.23
N GLU A 74 -5.01 1.27 -23.22
CA GLU A 74 -5.00 2.72 -23.00
C GLU A 74 -6.14 3.18 -22.09
N LYS A 75 -7.33 2.58 -22.19
CA LYS A 75 -8.43 2.83 -21.25
C LYS A 75 -8.06 2.38 -19.83
N LEU A 76 -7.48 1.17 -19.69
CA LEU A 76 -7.01 0.64 -18.41
C LEU A 76 -5.95 1.54 -17.77
N ALA A 77 -5.01 2.05 -18.59
CA ALA A 77 -4.01 3.04 -18.17
C ALA A 77 -4.66 4.36 -17.74
N GLY A 78 -5.60 4.90 -18.53
CA GLY A 78 -6.33 6.12 -18.20
C GLY A 78 -7.12 6.05 -16.88
N SER A 79 -7.59 4.85 -16.50
CA SER A 79 -8.27 4.59 -15.22
C SER A 79 -7.32 4.23 -14.06
N ALA A 80 -6.00 4.36 -14.21
CA ALA A 80 -5.03 4.00 -13.16
C ALA A 80 -5.32 4.68 -11.81
N CYS A 81 -5.71 5.96 -11.83
CA CYS A 81 -6.04 6.70 -10.61
C CYS A 81 -7.24 6.08 -9.86
N GLU A 82 -8.32 5.75 -10.58
CA GLU A 82 -9.52 5.15 -9.99
C GLU A 82 -9.20 3.78 -9.36
N PHE A 83 -8.34 2.99 -10.01
CA PHE A 83 -7.95 1.69 -9.46
C PHE A 83 -7.01 1.82 -8.27
N VAL A 84 -6.11 2.80 -8.27
CA VAL A 84 -5.30 3.10 -7.07
C VAL A 84 -6.20 3.49 -5.91
N ASP A 85 -7.19 4.35 -6.12
CA ASP A 85 -8.16 4.72 -5.07
C ASP A 85 -8.90 3.47 -4.53
N LEU A 86 -9.43 2.63 -5.42
CA LEU A 86 -10.13 1.40 -5.03
C LEU A 86 -9.30 0.46 -4.16
N HIS A 87 -8.00 0.34 -4.44
CA HIS A 87 -7.10 -0.54 -3.68
C HIS A 87 -6.55 0.12 -2.41
N PHE A 88 -6.28 1.43 -2.44
CA PHE A 88 -5.52 2.15 -1.42
C PHE A 88 -6.36 3.10 -0.54
N ASP A 89 -7.67 3.22 -0.72
CA ASP A 89 -8.56 3.94 0.23
C ASP A 89 -9.06 3.08 1.38
N LYS A 90 -8.54 1.86 1.55
CA LYS A 90 -8.89 0.98 2.65
C LYS A 90 -8.24 1.46 3.96
N ASP A 91 -9.04 1.79 4.96
CA ASP A 91 -8.58 2.31 6.26
C ASP A 91 -7.51 1.43 6.93
N ASN A 92 -7.64 0.10 6.82
CA ASN A 92 -6.73 -0.84 7.45
C ASN A 92 -5.30 -0.82 6.87
N LEU A 93 -5.11 -0.18 5.70
CA LEU A 93 -3.79 0.00 5.08
C LEU A 93 -3.00 1.15 5.69
N TRP A 94 -3.64 2.03 6.46
CA TRP A 94 -3.04 3.28 6.92
C TRP A 94 -3.20 3.44 8.42
N TRP A 95 -2.09 3.29 9.14
CA TRP A 95 -2.08 3.32 10.61
C TRP A 95 -2.73 4.57 11.21
N HIS A 96 -2.55 5.75 10.60
CA HIS A 96 -3.12 6.99 11.13
C HIS A 96 -4.65 7.07 11.02
N ILE A 97 -5.26 6.33 10.10
CA ILE A 97 -6.73 6.22 9.94
C ILE A 97 -7.25 5.15 10.90
N LYS A 98 -6.68 3.95 10.80
CA LYS A 98 -6.99 2.82 11.69
C LYS A 98 -5.71 2.16 12.14
N GLU A 99 -5.42 2.31 13.43
CA GLU A 99 -4.22 1.73 14.03
C GLU A 99 -4.17 0.23 13.79
N ASN A 100 -3.00 -0.24 13.38
CA ASN A 100 -2.74 -1.62 12.98
C ASN A 100 -1.35 -2.06 13.48
N THR A 101 -1.06 -3.35 13.35
CA THR A 101 0.21 -3.94 13.83
C THR A 101 1.32 -3.91 12.79
N TYR A 102 1.08 -3.33 11.60
CA TYR A 102 2.07 -3.35 10.53
C TYR A 102 3.20 -2.36 10.83
N GLY A 103 4.44 -2.82 10.67
CA GLY A 103 5.60 -1.95 10.61
C GLY A 103 5.64 -1.24 9.25
N TYR A 104 5.86 0.06 9.24
CA TYR A 104 6.10 0.82 8.00
C TYR A 104 7.57 1.26 7.89
N SER A 105 8.30 1.23 9.00
CA SER A 105 9.71 1.63 9.15
C SER A 105 10.70 0.50 8.84
N GLU A 106 10.24 -0.76 8.86
CA GLU A 106 11.08 -1.96 8.67
C GLU A 106 11.52 -2.18 7.21
N TYR A 107 10.95 -1.46 6.26
CA TYR A 107 11.19 -1.65 4.84
C TYR A 107 12.32 -0.72 4.37
N GLN A 108 13.52 -1.28 4.27
CA GLN A 108 14.69 -0.63 3.66
C GLN A 108 14.73 -0.89 2.15
N ASP A 109 15.11 0.15 1.39
CA ASP A 109 15.42 0.23 -0.05
C ASP A 109 14.57 -0.62 -1.03
N LYS A 110 13.87 0.10 -1.93
CA LYS A 110 13.10 -0.42 -3.09
C LYS A 110 11.90 -1.34 -2.79
N ARG A 111 11.62 -1.61 -1.52
CA ARG A 111 10.43 -2.37 -1.09
C ARG A 111 9.46 -1.49 -0.31
N ILE A 112 8.17 -1.78 -0.48
CA ILE A 112 7.10 -1.19 0.33
C ILE A 112 6.53 -2.25 1.28
N PRO A 113 5.80 -1.86 2.35
CA PRO A 113 5.16 -2.79 3.25
C PRO A 113 4.38 -3.88 2.54
N HIS A 114 4.48 -5.13 3.03
CA HIS A 114 3.80 -6.27 2.42
C HIS A 114 2.32 -6.00 2.18
N ILE A 115 1.63 -5.38 3.14
CA ILE A 115 0.21 -5.03 3.03
C ILE A 115 -0.10 -4.11 1.84
N LEU A 116 0.79 -3.17 1.52
CA LEU A 116 0.66 -2.26 0.38
C LEU A 116 1.09 -2.96 -0.92
N SER A 117 2.14 -3.76 -0.85
CA SER A 117 2.64 -4.57 -1.98
C SER A 117 1.59 -5.58 -2.44
N GLU A 118 0.90 -6.22 -1.50
CA GLU A 118 -0.17 -7.18 -1.78
C GLU A 118 -1.32 -6.50 -2.53
N GLU A 119 -1.80 -5.35 -2.06
CA GLU A 119 -2.83 -4.58 -2.77
C GLU A 119 -2.36 -4.11 -4.16
N ALA A 120 -1.09 -3.75 -4.31
CA ALA A 120 -0.51 -3.42 -5.62
C ALA A 120 -0.47 -4.63 -6.58
N THR A 121 -0.30 -5.86 -6.09
CA THR A 121 -0.35 -7.05 -6.97
C THR A 121 -1.73 -7.24 -7.60
N TYR A 122 -2.80 -6.98 -6.86
CA TYR A 122 -4.18 -7.03 -7.38
C TYR A 122 -4.47 -5.88 -8.35
N LEU A 123 -3.97 -4.68 -8.04
CA LEU A 123 -4.00 -3.54 -8.97
C LEU A 123 -3.41 -3.96 -10.33
N PHE A 124 -2.19 -4.46 -10.35
CA PHE A 124 -1.53 -4.90 -11.60
C PHE A 124 -2.16 -6.14 -12.24
N GLY A 125 -2.84 -6.98 -11.46
CA GLY A 125 -3.57 -8.15 -11.93
C GLY A 125 -4.68 -7.84 -12.96
N ARG A 126 -5.17 -6.60 -12.99
CA ARG A 126 -6.15 -6.13 -13.99
C ARG A 126 -5.64 -6.25 -15.42
N LEU A 127 -4.35 -6.02 -15.65
CA LEU A 127 -3.74 -6.24 -16.95
C LEU A 127 -3.74 -7.72 -17.33
N GLY A 128 -3.48 -8.60 -16.35
CA GLY A 128 -3.55 -10.04 -16.54
C GLY A 128 -4.94 -10.51 -16.94
N LEU A 129 -5.99 -9.95 -16.31
CA LEU A 129 -7.38 -10.22 -16.68
C LEU A 129 -7.67 -9.81 -18.13
N LEU A 130 -7.23 -8.61 -18.54
CA LEU A 130 -7.40 -8.11 -19.90
C LEU A 130 -6.75 -9.06 -20.92
N PHE A 131 -5.47 -9.41 -20.73
CA PHE A 131 -4.73 -10.27 -21.66
C PHE A 131 -5.22 -11.72 -21.67
N LYS A 132 -5.77 -12.21 -20.55
CA LYS A 132 -6.46 -13.50 -20.48
C LYS A 132 -7.70 -13.51 -21.38
N ASN A 133 -8.51 -12.45 -21.34
CA ASN A 133 -9.76 -12.38 -22.10
C ASN A 133 -9.52 -12.38 -23.61
N HIS A 134 -8.37 -11.86 -24.05
CA HIS A 134 -7.90 -11.92 -25.44
C HIS A 134 -7.09 -13.19 -25.76
N ASN A 135 -7.07 -14.19 -24.87
CA ASN A 135 -6.34 -15.44 -25.02
C ASN A 135 -4.82 -15.28 -25.30
N ILE A 136 -4.23 -14.13 -24.94
CA ILE A 136 -2.79 -13.89 -25.13
C ILE A 136 -1.96 -14.60 -24.07
N ILE A 137 -2.48 -14.68 -22.84
CA ILE A 137 -1.79 -15.34 -21.73
C ILE A 137 -2.68 -16.36 -21.06
N LYS A 138 -2.03 -17.33 -20.44
CA LYS A 138 -2.65 -18.22 -19.45
C LYS A 138 -2.44 -17.64 -18.05
N ILE A 139 -3.38 -17.92 -17.16
CA ILE A 139 -3.29 -17.52 -15.75
C ILE A 139 -3.06 -18.76 -14.92
N GLY A 140 -2.05 -18.73 -14.05
CA GLY A 140 -1.78 -19.81 -13.10
C GLY A 140 -2.81 -19.83 -11.98
N VAL A 141 -2.84 -20.92 -11.22
CA VAL A 141 -3.67 -21.02 -10.02
C VAL A 141 -2.73 -21.16 -8.84
N GLU A 142 -2.72 -20.18 -7.94
CA GLU A 142 -1.88 -20.27 -6.75
C GLU A 142 -2.58 -21.12 -5.68
N SER A 143 -2.19 -22.39 -5.59
CA SER A 143 -2.69 -23.35 -4.58
C SER A 143 -1.49 -23.98 -3.87
N GLY A 144 -1.42 -23.86 -2.55
CA GLY A 144 -0.20 -24.01 -1.74
C GLY A 144 0.57 -25.34 -1.77
N TYR A 145 0.27 -26.30 -2.66
CA TYR A 145 1.00 -27.56 -2.81
C TYR A 145 1.31 -27.87 -4.29
N ARG A 146 2.62 -28.07 -4.60
CA ARG A 146 3.16 -28.42 -5.94
C ARG A 146 2.69 -27.52 -7.08
N ASP A 147 2.92 -26.24 -6.90
CA ASP A 147 2.33 -25.25 -7.77
C ASP A 147 3.21 -24.93 -8.99
N GLU A 148 2.74 -25.27 -10.20
CA GLU A 148 3.35 -24.82 -11.45
C GLU A 148 3.11 -23.33 -11.74
N SER A 149 2.38 -22.62 -10.85
CA SER A 149 2.16 -21.16 -10.93
C SER A 149 3.44 -20.36 -11.10
N TYR A 150 4.61 -20.91 -10.75
CA TYR A 150 5.87 -20.22 -10.92
C TYR A 150 6.24 -19.85 -12.34
N LYS A 151 5.63 -20.51 -13.32
CA LYS A 151 5.82 -20.21 -14.75
C LYS A 151 4.94 -19.06 -15.24
N PHE A 152 4.01 -18.57 -14.42
CA PHE A 152 3.02 -17.56 -14.82
C PHE A 152 3.30 -16.24 -14.11
N ASP A 153 3.30 -15.16 -14.90
CA ASP A 153 3.40 -13.79 -14.38
C ASP A 153 2.14 -13.42 -13.57
N PHE A 154 0.98 -13.94 -13.96
CA PHE A 154 -0.30 -13.69 -13.32
C PHE A 154 -0.93 -14.98 -12.79
N VAL A 155 -1.53 -14.88 -11.61
CA VAL A 155 -2.13 -16.01 -10.91
C VAL A 155 -3.49 -15.64 -10.32
N ILE A 156 -4.37 -16.62 -10.16
CA ILE A 156 -5.56 -16.51 -9.34
C ILE A 156 -5.17 -16.89 -7.91
N ASP A 157 -5.43 -15.99 -6.97
CA ASP A 157 -5.28 -16.29 -5.54
C ASP A 157 -6.49 -17.10 -5.05
N GLN A 158 -6.32 -18.41 -4.84
CA GLN A 158 -7.36 -19.24 -4.23
C GLN A 158 -7.21 -19.38 -2.71
N SER A 159 -6.09 -18.91 -2.17
CA SER A 159 -5.77 -18.97 -0.74
C SER A 159 -6.35 -17.78 0.03
N GLY A 160 -6.45 -16.62 -0.63
CA GLY A 160 -7.14 -15.44 -0.16
C GLY A 160 -8.63 -15.47 -0.53
N LYS A 161 -9.49 -14.86 0.30
CA LYS A 161 -10.95 -14.76 0.09
C LYS A 161 -11.39 -14.08 -1.22
N LYS A 162 -10.45 -13.69 -2.08
CA LYS A 162 -10.64 -12.94 -3.33
C LYS A 162 -10.23 -13.88 -4.46
N ASN A 163 -11.20 -14.51 -5.12
CA ASN A 163 -10.98 -15.28 -6.35
C ASN A 163 -10.64 -14.32 -7.51
N GLU A 164 -9.53 -13.60 -7.36
CA GLU A 164 -9.11 -12.46 -8.17
C GLU A 164 -7.72 -12.74 -8.78
N ILE A 165 -7.48 -12.17 -9.96
CA ILE A 165 -6.19 -12.25 -10.63
C ILE A 165 -5.26 -11.22 -9.98
N LYS A 166 -4.05 -11.65 -9.62
CA LYS A 166 -2.96 -10.78 -9.16
C LYS A 166 -1.70 -11.02 -9.99
N LEU A 167 -0.83 -10.02 -10.03
CA LEU A 167 0.54 -10.19 -10.48
C LEU A 167 1.31 -11.01 -9.43
N ARG A 168 1.92 -12.12 -9.82
CA ARG A 168 2.57 -13.04 -8.87
C ARG A 168 3.75 -12.37 -8.16
N HIS A 169 4.60 -11.70 -8.92
CA HIS A 169 5.77 -11.00 -8.41
C HIS A 169 5.78 -9.58 -8.92
N ILE A 170 5.54 -8.65 -8.01
CA ILE A 170 5.82 -7.24 -8.23
C ILE A 170 7.34 -7.07 -8.13
N GLY A 171 7.93 -6.46 -9.16
CA GLY A 171 9.35 -6.12 -9.12
C GLY A 171 9.63 -4.98 -8.13
N ASP A 172 10.83 -4.40 -8.22
CA ASP A 172 11.18 -3.22 -7.44
C ASP A 172 10.25 -2.04 -7.76
N PHE A 173 9.80 -1.35 -6.73
CA PHE A 173 9.11 -0.07 -6.90
C PHE A 173 10.11 1.05 -7.23
N PRO A 174 9.69 2.07 -8.00
CA PRO A 174 10.49 3.27 -8.20
C PRO A 174 10.98 3.87 -6.88
N VAL A 175 12.23 4.34 -6.86
CA VAL A 175 12.86 4.92 -5.66
C VAL A 175 12.00 6.04 -5.06
N HIS A 176 11.39 6.87 -5.89
CA HIS A 176 10.49 7.93 -5.43
C HIS A 176 9.30 7.40 -4.62
N LEU A 177 8.62 6.34 -5.08
CA LEU A 177 7.51 5.71 -4.35
C LEU A 177 7.96 5.16 -3.01
N THR A 178 9.09 4.46 -2.99
CA THR A 178 9.66 3.92 -1.74
C THR A 178 10.13 5.01 -0.78
N GLY A 179 10.58 6.16 -1.32
CA GLY A 179 10.93 7.34 -0.54
C GLY A 179 9.73 7.93 0.21
N ILE A 180 8.57 8.04 -0.44
CA ILE A 180 7.33 8.52 0.21
C ILE A 180 6.90 7.58 1.33
N ILE A 181 6.99 6.27 1.11
CA ILE A 181 6.65 5.28 2.14
C ILE A 181 7.65 5.32 3.31
N LYS A 182 8.93 5.54 3.04
CA LYS A 182 9.93 5.75 4.09
C LYS A 182 9.63 6.99 4.93
N GLU A 183 9.22 8.08 4.29
CA GLU A 183 8.74 9.29 5.00
C GLU A 183 7.52 8.98 5.87
N TYR A 184 6.54 8.24 5.33
CA TYR A 184 5.38 7.78 6.10
C TYR A 184 5.79 6.92 7.31
N GLY A 185 6.71 5.98 7.12
CA GLY A 185 7.23 5.13 8.20
C GLY A 185 7.94 5.94 9.30
N ASN A 186 8.70 6.98 8.94
CA ASN A 186 9.31 7.86 9.92
C ASN A 186 8.25 8.65 10.74
N LEU A 187 7.17 9.09 10.09
CA LEU A 187 6.06 9.76 10.77
C LEU A 187 5.30 8.78 11.68
N HIS A 188 5.11 7.54 11.25
CA HIS A 188 4.50 6.48 12.04
C HIS A 188 5.25 6.22 13.35
N GLU A 189 6.58 6.09 13.30
CA GLU A 189 7.41 5.92 14.50
C GLU A 189 7.33 7.13 15.44
N LYS A 190 7.33 8.35 14.89
CA LYS A 190 7.15 9.58 15.68
C LYS A 190 5.79 9.60 16.38
N ALA A 191 4.71 9.25 15.67
CA ALA A 191 3.37 9.21 16.24
C ALA A 191 3.28 8.19 17.39
N LYS A 192 3.84 6.99 17.21
CA LYS A 192 3.91 5.96 18.25
C LYS A 192 4.69 6.44 19.46
N SER A 193 5.89 7.00 19.25
CA SER A 193 6.73 7.55 20.32
C SER A 193 5.99 8.63 21.12
N SER A 194 5.33 9.57 20.45
CA SER A 194 4.58 10.64 21.13
C SER A 194 3.33 10.10 21.84
N GLY A 195 2.68 9.06 21.30
CA GLY A 195 1.62 8.31 21.99
C GLY A 195 2.09 7.69 23.31
N PHE A 196 3.22 6.98 23.30
CA PHE A 196 3.80 6.41 24.52
C PHE A 196 4.18 7.48 25.56
N GLN A 197 4.62 8.65 25.12
CA GLN A 197 4.91 9.78 26.03
C GLN A 197 3.63 10.30 26.71
N ILE A 198 2.50 10.35 26.00
CA ILE A 198 1.19 10.72 26.56
C ILE A 198 0.79 9.72 27.65
N GLU A 199 0.89 8.42 27.36
CA GLU A 199 0.55 7.36 28.32
C GLU A 199 1.40 7.47 29.59
N ARG A 200 2.71 7.69 29.43
CA ARG A 200 3.63 7.89 30.57
C ARG A 200 3.26 9.12 31.39
N LEU A 201 2.93 10.24 30.75
CA LEU A 201 2.51 11.47 31.43
C LEU A 201 1.19 11.29 32.20
N LEU A 202 0.23 10.55 31.63
CA LEU A 202 -1.03 10.21 32.29
C LEU A 202 -0.78 9.34 33.53
N GLU A 203 0.12 8.37 33.43
CA GLU A 203 0.46 7.52 34.57
C GLU A 203 1.18 8.30 35.67
N GLU A 204 2.15 9.15 35.32
CA GLU A 204 2.83 10.04 36.28
C GLU A 204 1.84 10.99 36.98
N LYS A 205 0.92 11.61 36.21
CA LYS A 205 -0.15 12.46 36.76
C LYS A 205 -0.98 11.71 37.80
N ARG A 206 -1.39 10.48 37.46
CA ARG A 206 -2.17 9.62 38.37
C ARG A 206 -1.38 9.29 39.65
N ARG A 207 -0.13 8.86 39.53
CA ARG A 207 0.73 8.52 40.69
C ARG A 207 0.90 9.72 41.62
N ASN A 208 1.16 10.91 41.07
CA ASN A 208 1.32 12.12 41.86
C ASN A 208 0.01 12.56 42.51
N SER A 209 -1.13 12.45 41.83
CA SER A 209 -2.43 12.79 42.44
C SER A 209 -2.78 11.90 43.64
N ILE A 210 -2.38 10.63 43.62
CA ILE A 210 -2.58 9.70 44.74
C ILE A 210 -1.64 10.05 45.91
N GLY A 211 -0.38 10.41 45.61
CA GLY A 211 0.58 10.90 46.61
C GLY A 211 0.10 12.18 47.28
N ASP A 212 -0.29 13.19 46.48
CA ASP A 212 -0.84 14.46 46.98
C ASP A 212 -2.09 14.24 47.87
N LEU A 213 -2.95 13.26 47.51
CA LEU A 213 -4.12 12.91 48.31
C LEU A 213 -3.73 12.26 49.64
N TRP A 214 -2.80 11.31 49.63
CA TRP A 214 -2.28 10.67 50.84
C TRP A 214 -1.66 11.68 51.81
N ASP A 215 -0.84 12.59 51.29
CA ASP A 215 -0.17 13.63 52.09
C ASP A 215 -1.17 14.67 52.65
N SER A 216 -2.41 14.70 52.15
CA SER A 216 -3.47 15.61 52.61
C SER A 216 -4.42 15.02 53.68
N LEU A 217 -4.30 13.73 53.98
CA LEU A 217 -5.06 13.03 55.03
C LEU A 217 -4.38 13.14 56.40
#